data_AF-A0A3D4BMC5-F1
#
_entry.id   AF-A0A3D4BMC5-F1
#
_cell.length_a   1.000
_cell.length_b   1.000
_cell.length_c   1.000
_cell.angle_alpha   90.00
_cell.angle_beta   90.00
_cell.angle_gamma   90.00
#
_symmetry.space_group_name_H-M   'P 1'
#
loop_
_entity.id
_entity.type
_entity.pdbx_description
1 polymer ?
#
loop_
_entity_poly.entity_id
_entity_poly.type
_entity_poly.pdbx_seq_one_letter_code
_entity_poly.pdbx_strand_id
1 'polypeptide(L)'
;DGKQLFPKIKGYQLKQLPIKIATKNDQQPFIEKADLMLSLNKDLQEVSLKFSKYFSGQYKLEKLSGKLEKWYDVTFEEFIKEINKAIKAQKGTPLTKKDEFEWIDLFEENKAKANKLQNEINTTDKEIDAMVYELYGLTKEEIEIVENS
;
A
#
# COMPACT_ATOMS: atom_id res chain seq x y z
N ASP A 1 15.28 43.42 -21.11
CA ASP A 1 14.85 42.02 -21.20
C ASP A 1 13.91 41.60 -20.08
N GLY A 2 12.60 41.84 -20.28
CA GLY A 2 11.55 41.51 -19.31
C GLY A 2 11.14 40.03 -19.35
N LYS A 3 12.09 39.11 -19.14
CA LYS A 3 11.79 37.68 -19.04
C LYS A 3 11.09 37.42 -17.71
N GLN A 4 9.77 37.27 -17.71
CA GLN A 4 9.07 36.68 -16.55
C GLN A 4 9.54 35.24 -16.41
N LEU A 5 10.27 34.96 -15.31
CA LEU A 5 10.84 33.63 -15.01
C LEU A 5 9.79 32.58 -14.62
N PHE A 6 8.53 32.96 -14.37
CA PHE A 6 7.47 32.04 -13.94
C PHE A 6 6.16 32.30 -14.69
N PRO A 7 5.46 31.24 -15.16
CA PRO A 7 4.13 31.37 -15.76
C PRO A 7 3.13 31.96 -14.75
N LYS A 8 2.36 32.97 -15.16
CA LYS A 8 1.24 33.49 -14.37
C LYS A 8 -0.04 32.76 -14.75
N ILE A 9 -0.57 31.94 -13.85
CA ILE A 9 -1.89 31.30 -14.00
C ILE A 9 -2.96 32.27 -13.51
N LYS A 10 -3.89 32.64 -14.39
CA LYS A 10 -5.04 33.50 -14.09
C LYS A 10 -6.20 32.62 -13.63
N GLY A 11 -7.04 33.15 -12.71
CA GLY A 11 -8.15 32.38 -12.13
C GLY A 11 -9.16 31.82 -13.14
N TYR A 12 -9.34 32.45 -14.32
CA TYR A 12 -10.20 31.88 -15.36
C TYR A 12 -9.63 30.58 -15.97
N GLN A 13 -8.31 30.39 -15.96
CA GLN A 13 -7.66 29.18 -16.45
C GLN A 13 -7.95 28.00 -15.52
N LEU A 14 -8.09 28.25 -14.22
CA LEU A 14 -8.50 27.23 -13.25
C LEU A 14 -9.95 26.78 -13.49
N LYS A 15 -10.83 27.69 -13.93
CA LYS A 15 -12.23 27.36 -14.28
C LYS A 15 -12.36 26.52 -15.56
N GLN A 16 -11.29 26.39 -16.34
CA GLN A 16 -11.25 25.55 -17.55
C GLN A 16 -10.86 24.11 -17.24
N LEU A 17 -10.42 23.80 -16.01
CA LEU A 17 -10.15 22.43 -15.62
C LEU A 17 -11.47 21.63 -15.62
N PRO A 18 -11.51 20.44 -16.23
CA PRO A 18 -12.71 19.62 -16.32
C PRO A 18 -12.97 18.90 -14.99
N ILE A 19 -13.23 19.63 -13.91
CA ILE A 19 -13.55 19.06 -12.60
C ILE A 19 -15.07 18.92 -12.52
N LYS A 20 -15.58 17.68 -12.48
CA LYS A 20 -17.01 17.43 -12.30
C LYS A 20 -17.43 17.77 -10.86
N ILE A 21 -18.38 18.69 -10.72
CA ILE A 21 -18.98 19.04 -9.43
C ILE A 21 -20.15 18.08 -9.18
N ALA A 22 -19.90 17.01 -8.43
CA ALA A 22 -20.91 16.03 -8.04
C ALA A 22 -21.85 16.58 -6.96
N THR A 23 -23.11 16.14 -6.94
CA THR A 23 -24.04 16.51 -5.86
C THR A 23 -23.66 15.82 -4.56
N LYS A 24 -24.20 16.26 -3.42
CA LYS A 24 -23.95 15.58 -2.12
C LYS A 24 -24.35 14.11 -2.14
N ASN A 25 -25.42 13.77 -2.85
CA ASN A 25 -25.89 12.39 -2.96
C ASN A 25 -24.92 11.56 -3.82
N ASP A 26 -24.42 12.11 -4.92
CA ASP A 26 -23.47 11.42 -5.79
C ASP A 26 -22.07 11.29 -5.17
N GLN A 27 -21.73 12.18 -4.21
CA GLN A 27 -20.49 12.10 -3.43
C GLN A 27 -20.53 10.99 -2.38
N GLN A 28 -21.71 10.63 -1.88
CA GLN A 28 -21.86 9.71 -0.75
C GLN A 28 -21.16 8.34 -0.98
N PRO A 29 -21.31 7.68 -2.15
CA PRO A 29 -20.59 6.44 -2.42
C PRO A 29 -19.06 6.59 -2.38
N PHE A 30 -18.51 7.72 -2.86
CA PHE A 30 -17.08 7.98 -2.82
C PHE A 30 -16.57 8.20 -1.39
N ILE A 31 -17.36 8.89 -0.56
CA ILE A 31 -17.05 9.09 0.86
C ILE A 31 -16.96 7.74 1.56
N GLU A 32 -17.95 6.87 1.35
CA GLU A 32 -17.97 5.52 1.95
C GLU A 32 -16.77 4.68 1.52
N LYS A 33 -16.39 4.74 0.24
CA LYS A 33 -15.20 4.05 -0.27
C LYS A 33 -13.90 4.63 0.31
N ALA A 34 -13.82 5.95 0.46
CA ALA A 34 -12.66 6.60 1.07
C ALA A 34 -12.50 6.22 2.55
N ASP A 35 -13.61 6.20 3.31
CA ASP A 35 -13.62 5.76 4.70
C ASP A 35 -13.24 4.27 4.84
N LEU A 36 -13.75 3.43 3.93
CA LEU A 36 -13.35 2.02 3.85
C LEU A 36 -11.85 1.89 3.59
N MET A 37 -11.31 2.64 2.62
CA MET A 37 -9.88 2.62 2.30
C MET A 37 -9.00 3.09 3.47
N LEU A 38 -9.44 4.10 4.23
CA LEU A 38 -8.76 4.53 5.45
C LEU A 38 -8.74 3.42 6.50
N SER A 39 -9.86 2.72 6.69
CA SER A 39 -9.96 1.60 7.63
C SER A 39 -9.06 0.44 7.23
N LEU A 40 -9.13 -0.01 5.98
CA LEU A 40 -8.34 -1.16 5.50
C LEU A 40 -6.83 -0.91 5.58
N ASN A 41 -6.37 0.29 5.20
CA ASN A 41 -4.95 0.65 5.31
C ASN A 41 -4.48 0.72 6.76
N LYS A 42 -5.34 1.23 7.66
CA LYS A 42 -5.04 1.25 9.08
C LYS A 42 -4.88 -0.18 9.61
N ASP A 43 -5.80 -1.08 9.26
CA ASP A 43 -5.74 -2.48 9.69
C ASP A 43 -4.49 -3.20 9.14
N LEU A 44 -4.13 -2.95 7.88
CA LEU A 44 -2.90 -3.49 7.28
C LEU A 44 -1.65 -2.97 8.00
N GLN A 45 -1.63 -1.68 8.31
CA GLN A 45 -0.56 -1.06 9.07
C GLN A 45 -0.45 -1.67 10.48
N GLU A 46 -1.57 -1.88 11.17
CA GLU A 46 -1.58 -2.49 12.50
C GLU A 46 -1.05 -3.93 12.49
N VAL A 47 -1.50 -4.77 11.55
CA VAL A 47 -1.01 -6.14 11.36
C VAL A 47 0.50 -6.13 11.07
N SER A 48 0.93 -5.30 10.12
CA SER A 48 2.34 -5.21 9.73
C SER A 48 3.21 -4.74 10.89
N LEU A 49 2.82 -3.68 11.60
CA LEU A 49 3.57 -3.14 12.73
C LEU A 49 3.63 -4.13 13.89
N LYS A 50 2.54 -4.84 14.17
CA LYS A 50 2.50 -5.83 15.25
C LYS A 50 3.50 -6.96 15.01
N PHE A 51 3.48 -7.55 13.81
CA PHE A 51 4.40 -8.63 13.48
C PHE A 51 5.84 -8.13 13.36
N SER A 52 6.06 -6.97 12.75
CA SER A 52 7.37 -6.31 12.66
C SER A 52 7.98 -6.04 14.02
N LYS A 53 7.21 -5.50 14.97
CA LYS A 53 7.66 -5.30 16.35
C LYS A 53 8.00 -6.60 17.04
N TYR A 54 7.23 -7.66 16.81
CA TYR A 54 7.47 -8.97 17.41
C TYR A 54 8.83 -9.54 17.00
N PHE A 55 9.09 -9.71 15.70
CA PHE A 55 10.37 -10.31 15.27
C PHE A 55 11.56 -9.35 15.47
N SER A 56 11.34 -8.03 15.36
CA SER A 56 12.38 -7.04 15.69
C SER A 56 12.75 -7.10 17.16
N GLY A 57 11.78 -7.23 18.05
CA GLY A 57 12.02 -7.38 19.48
C GLY A 57 12.75 -8.68 19.82
N GLN A 58 12.33 -9.79 19.21
CA GLN A 58 12.92 -11.11 19.42
C GLN A 58 14.41 -11.14 19.07
N TYR A 59 14.80 -10.47 17.98
CA TYR A 59 16.17 -10.44 17.48
C TYR A 59 16.91 -9.13 17.74
N LYS A 60 16.30 -8.21 18.50
CA LYS A 60 16.82 -6.87 18.82
C LYS A 60 17.19 -6.04 17.58
N LEU A 61 16.42 -6.19 16.49
CA LEU A 61 16.69 -5.53 15.23
C LEU A 61 16.50 -4.01 15.33
N GLU A 62 17.56 -3.25 15.11
CA GLU A 62 17.49 -1.78 15.12
C GLU A 62 16.79 -1.19 13.89
N LYS A 63 16.94 -1.86 12.73
CA LYS A 63 16.39 -1.43 11.44
C LYS A 63 15.92 -2.63 10.63
N LEU A 64 14.82 -2.42 9.92
CA LEU A 64 14.29 -3.38 8.96
C LEU A 64 14.77 -3.03 7.55
N SER A 65 15.06 -4.04 6.74
CA SER A 65 15.25 -3.85 5.30
C SER A 65 13.89 -3.60 4.65
N GLY A 66 13.84 -2.99 3.47
CA GLY A 66 12.57 -2.77 2.76
C GLY A 66 11.78 -4.07 2.51
N LYS A 67 12.46 -5.21 2.35
CA LYS A 67 11.82 -6.54 2.28
C LYS A 67 11.20 -6.98 3.61
N LEU A 68 11.83 -6.66 4.75
CA LEU A 68 11.27 -6.95 6.07
C LEU A 68 10.18 -5.97 6.50
N GLU A 69 10.19 -4.74 5.98
CA GLU A 69 9.07 -3.79 6.15
C GLU A 69 7.83 -4.25 5.37
N LYS A 70 8.05 -4.87 4.20
CA LYS A 70 7.03 -5.49 3.34
C LYS A 70 7.11 -7.01 3.37
N TRP A 71 7.24 -7.57 4.57
CA TRP A 71 7.42 -9.02 4.77
C TRP A 71 6.28 -9.87 4.19
N TYR A 72 5.09 -9.29 4.03
CA TYR A 72 3.93 -9.94 3.43
C TYR A 72 4.03 -10.10 1.89
N ASP A 73 4.92 -9.34 1.23
CA ASP A 73 5.17 -9.40 -0.22
C ASP A 73 6.26 -10.43 -0.60
N VAL A 74 6.92 -11.06 0.39
CA VAL A 74 8.03 -12.00 0.15
C VAL A 74 7.66 -13.43 0.50
N THR A 75 8.39 -14.40 -0.04
CA THR A 75 8.28 -15.81 0.34
C THR A 75 8.84 -16.07 1.75
N PHE A 76 8.45 -17.19 2.37
CA PHE A 76 9.02 -17.60 3.66
C PHE A 76 10.55 -17.74 3.59
N GLU A 77 11.08 -18.33 2.50
CA GLU A 77 12.52 -18.47 2.29
C GLU A 77 13.24 -17.11 2.23
N GLU A 78 12.65 -16.14 1.53
CA GLU A 78 13.17 -14.77 1.49
C GLU A 78 13.09 -14.07 2.84
N PHE A 79 11.99 -14.26 3.59
CA PHE A 79 11.83 -13.73 4.93
C PHE A 79 12.95 -14.25 5.86
N ILE A 80 13.15 -15.57 5.93
CA ILE A 80 14.22 -16.17 6.74
C ILE A 80 15.61 -15.69 6.30
N LYS A 81 15.84 -15.56 4.99
CA LYS A 81 17.11 -15.05 4.45
C LYS A 81 17.37 -13.61 4.89
N GLU A 82 16.36 -12.73 4.83
CA GLU A 82 16.48 -11.33 5.22
C GLU A 82 16.58 -11.17 6.74
N ILE A 83 15.83 -11.95 7.53
CA ILE A 83 15.97 -11.99 9.00
C ILE A 83 17.39 -12.41 9.38
N ASN A 84 17.91 -13.50 8.81
CA ASN A 84 19.28 -13.95 9.08
C ASN A 84 20.33 -12.92 8.68
N LYS A 85 20.12 -12.18 7.60
CA LYS A 85 20.98 -11.07 7.20
C LYS A 85 20.96 -9.93 8.22
N ALA A 86 19.78 -9.57 8.72
CA ALA A 86 19.61 -8.53 9.73
C ALA A 86 20.25 -8.92 11.08
N ILE A 87 20.06 -10.17 11.52
CA ILE A 87 20.69 -10.72 12.73
C ILE A 87 22.23 -10.69 12.62
N LYS A 88 22.78 -11.15 11.48
CA LYS A 88 24.23 -11.14 11.24
C LYS A 88 24.82 -9.74 11.24
N ALA A 89 24.11 -8.75 10.69
CA ALA A 89 24.54 -7.36 10.71
C ALA A 89 24.74 -6.81 12.13
N GLN A 90 24.02 -7.36 13.10
CA GLN A 90 24.11 -7.00 14.53
C GLN A 90 24.94 -8.01 15.35
N LYS A 91 25.74 -8.84 14.68
CA LYS A 91 26.60 -9.88 15.29
C LYS A 91 25.83 -10.93 16.09
N GLY A 92 24.54 -11.12 15.81
CA GLY A 92 23.74 -12.19 16.39
C GLY A 92 23.95 -13.53 15.69
N THR A 93 23.52 -14.61 16.36
CA THR A 93 23.57 -15.97 15.80
C THR A 93 22.38 -16.20 14.86
N PRO A 94 22.60 -16.63 13.61
CA PRO A 94 21.51 -16.95 12.67
C PRO A 94 20.59 -18.04 13.21
N LEU A 95 19.35 -18.03 12.71
CA LEU A 95 18.35 -19.06 12.96
C LEU A 95 18.88 -20.45 12.60
N THR A 96 18.62 -21.43 13.47
CA THR A 96 18.79 -22.85 13.18
C THR A 96 17.61 -23.38 12.36
N LYS A 97 17.75 -24.57 11.78
CA LYS A 97 16.62 -25.22 11.08
C LYS A 97 15.41 -25.50 11.96
N LYS A 98 15.62 -25.70 13.26
CA LYS A 98 14.53 -25.83 14.23
C LYS A 98 13.82 -24.50 14.42
N ASP A 99 14.57 -23.41 14.58
CA ASP A 99 13.98 -22.08 14.72
C ASP A 99 13.20 -21.70 13.46
N GLU A 100 13.77 -21.94 12.26
CA GLU A 100 13.07 -21.72 10.99
C GLU A 100 11.73 -22.45 10.96
N PHE A 101 11.67 -23.71 11.38
CA PHE A 101 10.43 -24.48 11.42
C PHE A 101 9.36 -23.86 12.33
N GLU A 102 9.76 -23.34 13.50
CA GLU A 102 8.85 -22.66 14.43
C GLU A 102 8.30 -21.33 13.88
N TRP A 103 8.97 -20.71 12.91
CA TRP A 103 8.51 -19.48 12.26
C TRP A 103 7.50 -19.68 11.14
N ILE A 104 7.42 -20.87 10.53
CA ILE A 104 6.60 -21.12 9.33
C ILE A 104 5.15 -20.73 9.58
N ASP A 105 4.52 -21.33 10.59
CA ASP A 105 3.09 -21.13 10.84
C ASP A 105 2.80 -19.68 11.22
N LEU A 106 3.65 -19.08 12.06
CA LEU A 106 3.48 -17.69 12.49
C LEU A 106 3.63 -16.71 11.32
N PHE A 107 4.58 -16.94 10.42
CA PHE A 107 4.77 -16.12 9.24
C PHE A 107 3.58 -16.26 8.27
N GLU A 108 3.19 -17.48 7.94
CA GLU A 108 2.11 -17.73 6.98
C GLU A 108 0.75 -17.22 7.50
N GLU A 109 0.46 -17.36 8.79
CA GLU A 109 -0.78 -16.83 9.39
C GLU A 109 -0.83 -15.30 9.28
N ASN A 110 0.25 -14.61 9.65
CA ASN A 110 0.28 -13.14 9.56
C ASN A 110 0.26 -12.70 8.10
N LYS A 111 0.96 -13.40 7.21
CA LYS A 111 1.02 -13.09 5.78
C LYS A 111 -0.35 -13.22 5.14
N ALA A 112 -1.09 -14.28 5.46
CA ALA A 112 -2.46 -14.46 5.00
C ALA A 112 -3.37 -13.29 5.42
N LYS A 113 -3.24 -12.79 6.67
CA LYS A 113 -4.00 -11.62 7.15
C LYS A 113 -3.65 -10.35 6.38
N ALA A 114 -2.36 -10.07 6.20
CA ALA A 114 -1.91 -8.89 5.46
C ALA A 114 -2.33 -8.94 3.99
N ASN A 115 -2.18 -10.10 3.33
CA ASN A 115 -2.54 -10.28 1.93
C ASN A 115 -4.06 -10.22 1.71
N LYS A 116 -4.86 -10.70 2.68
CA LYS A 116 -6.31 -10.51 2.63
C LYS A 116 -6.66 -9.02 2.60
N LEU A 117 -6.07 -8.21 3.48
CA LEU A 117 -6.27 -6.77 3.52
C LEU A 117 -5.80 -6.09 2.24
N GLN A 118 -4.63 -6.47 1.70
CA GLN A 118 -4.17 -5.96 0.39
C GLN A 118 -5.16 -6.27 -0.73
N ASN A 119 -5.72 -7.47 -0.76
CA ASN A 119 -6.71 -7.84 -1.78
C ASN A 119 -7.98 -7.00 -1.67
N GLU A 120 -8.47 -6.75 -0.45
CA GLU A 120 -9.62 -5.88 -0.21
C GLU A 120 -9.32 -4.42 -0.61
N ILE A 121 -8.12 -3.91 -0.30
CA ILE A 121 -7.63 -2.60 -0.72
C ILE A 121 -7.62 -2.50 -2.25
N ASN A 122 -6.94 -3.43 -2.93
CA ASN A 122 -6.81 -3.41 -4.39
C ASN A 122 -8.16 -3.58 -5.11
N THR A 123 -9.10 -4.30 -4.49
CA THR A 123 -10.46 -4.44 -5.03
C THR A 123 -11.22 -3.12 -4.89
N THR A 124 -11.14 -2.48 -3.72
CA THR A 124 -11.80 -1.20 -3.45
C THR A 124 -11.23 -0.09 -4.34
N ASP A 125 -9.91 -0.08 -4.57
CA ASP A 125 -9.23 0.86 -5.46
C ASP A 125 -9.77 0.79 -6.89
N LYS A 126 -9.86 -0.43 -7.46
CA LYS A 126 -10.45 -0.67 -8.78
C LYS A 126 -11.93 -0.29 -8.87
N GLU A 127 -12.67 -0.49 -7.79
CA GLU A 127 -14.08 -0.06 -7.74
C GLU A 127 -14.17 1.47 -7.76
N ILE A 128 -13.28 2.19 -7.06
CA ILE A 128 -13.21 3.65 -7.10
C ILE A 128 -12.85 4.11 -8.51
N ASP A 129 -11.86 3.50 -9.16
CA ASP A 129 -11.49 3.83 -10.55
C ASP A 129 -12.67 3.69 -11.50
N ALA A 130 -13.41 2.57 -11.42
CA ALA A 130 -14.60 2.35 -12.21
C ALA A 130 -15.68 3.43 -11.96
N MET A 131 -15.90 3.81 -10.70
CA MET A 131 -16.83 4.89 -10.35
C MET A 131 -16.37 6.25 -10.91
N VAL A 132 -15.07 6.53 -10.95
CA VAL A 132 -14.52 7.75 -11.54
C VAL A 132 -14.69 7.72 -13.07
N TYR A 133 -14.42 6.59 -13.72
CA TYR A 133 -14.61 6.45 -15.17
C TYR A 133 -16.07 6.67 -15.57
N GLU A 134 -17.02 6.11 -14.81
CA GLU A 134 -18.44 6.35 -15.00
C GLU A 134 -18.80 7.82 -14.76
N LEU A 135 -18.30 8.41 -13.66
CA LEU A 135 -18.53 9.81 -13.35
C LEU A 135 -18.09 10.70 -14.51
N TYR A 136 -16.96 10.41 -15.15
CA TYR A 136 -16.44 11.17 -16.28
C TYR A 136 -17.04 10.76 -17.64
N GLY A 137 -17.66 9.59 -17.74
CA GLY A 137 -18.27 9.06 -18.96
C GLY A 137 -17.24 8.53 -19.96
N LEU A 138 -16.13 7.97 -19.47
CA LEU A 138 -15.07 7.45 -20.33
C LEU A 138 -15.52 6.22 -21.11
N THR A 139 -15.07 6.10 -22.35
CA THR A 139 -15.22 4.87 -23.13
C THR A 139 -14.19 3.83 -22.73
N LYS A 140 -14.37 2.59 -23.19
CA LYS A 140 -13.41 1.51 -22.94
C LYS A 140 -12.02 1.83 -23.48
N GLU A 141 -11.98 2.46 -24.67
CA GLU A 141 -10.73 2.89 -25.31
C GLU A 141 -10.03 3.97 -24.48
N GLU A 142 -10.79 4.91 -23.90
CA GLU A 142 -10.23 5.95 -23.03
C GLU A 142 -9.72 5.38 -21.71
N ILE A 143 -10.46 4.43 -21.11
CA ILE A 143 -10.01 3.71 -19.90
C ILE A 143 -8.73 2.94 -20.17
N GLU A 144 -8.64 2.24 -21.29
CA GLU A 144 -7.43 1.49 -21.67
C GLU A 144 -6.21 2.41 -21.83
N ILE A 145 -6.39 3.63 -22.33
CA ILE A 145 -5.31 4.62 -22.40
C ILE A 145 -4.84 5.04 -21.00
N VAL A 146 -5.78 5.23 -20.06
CA VAL A 146 -5.47 5.64 -18.68
C VAL A 146 -4.74 4.53 -17.91
N GLU A 147 -5.16 3.29 -18.06
CA GLU A 147 -4.60 2.13 -17.34
C GLU A 147 -3.21 1.70 -17.87
N ASN A 148 -2.86 2.12 -19.10
CA ASN A 148 -1.57 1.79 -19.73
C ASN A 148 -0.56 2.96 -19.74
N SER A 149 -0.86 4.09 -19.08
CA SER A 149 0.04 5.26 -18.99
C SER A 149 0.95 5.21 -17.76
#